data_AF-T1BCV0-F1
#
_entry.id   AF-T1BCV0-F1
#
_cell.length_a   1.000
_cell.length_b   1.000
_cell.length_c   1.000
_cell.angle_alpha   90.00
_cell.angle_beta   90.00
_cell.angle_gamma   90.00
#
_symmetry.space_group_name_H-M   'P 1'
#
loop_
_entity.id
_entity.type
_entity.pdbx_description
1 polymer ?
#
loop_
_entity_poly.entity_id
_entity_poly.type
_entity_poly.pdbx_seq_one_letter_code
_entity_poly.pdbx_strand_id
1 'polypeptide(L)'
;MVWSGAVYAASRGLLEMIEILKVKREFLYLLLTLTQEKNVKVSRFPLIHLDETVLAHTNLAEFHRFLQEKENEALLDRMVIIKVPYALSYREEARIYQKLVSGA
;
A
#
# COMPACT_ATOMS: atom_id res chain seq x y z
N MET A 1 -3.82 15.47 -9.70
CA MET A 1 -5.06 15.42 -8.90
C MET A 1 -4.84 14.72 -7.55
N VAL A 2 -4.21 13.53 -7.52
CA VAL A 2 -3.93 12.81 -6.26
C VAL A 2 -2.96 13.58 -5.34
N TRP A 3 -1.83 14.08 -5.85
CA TRP A 3 -0.83 14.79 -5.06
C TRP A 3 -1.28 16.13 -4.47
N SER A 4 -2.02 16.92 -5.24
CA SER A 4 -2.50 18.24 -4.81
C SER A 4 -3.72 18.16 -3.88
N GLY A 5 -4.42 17.02 -3.86
CA GLY A 5 -5.66 16.83 -3.12
C GLY A 5 -5.48 15.89 -1.94
N ALA A 6 -5.47 14.59 -2.21
CA ALA A 6 -5.47 13.54 -1.18
C ALA A 6 -4.21 13.58 -0.30
N VAL A 7 -3.03 13.74 -0.91
CA VAL A 7 -1.74 13.77 -0.18
C VAL A 7 -1.62 15.05 0.66
N TYR A 8 -2.00 16.20 0.12
CA TYR A 8 -1.98 17.45 0.89
C TYR A 8 -2.98 17.43 2.05
N ALA A 9 -4.19 16.90 1.81
CA ALA A 9 -5.22 16.77 2.84
C ALA A 9 -4.84 15.75 3.94
N ALA A 10 -4.02 14.76 3.62
CA ALA A 10 -3.51 13.76 4.57
C ALA A 10 -2.28 14.23 5.37
N SER A 11 -1.80 15.47 5.14
CA SER A 11 -0.72 16.03 5.94
C SER A 11 -1.02 15.99 7.44
N ARG A 12 -0.04 15.54 8.23
CA ARG A 12 -0.13 15.23 9.67
C ARG A 12 -1.14 14.14 10.02
N GLY A 13 -1.49 13.30 9.04
CA GLY A 13 -2.46 12.22 9.16
C GLY A 13 -1.99 10.92 8.50
N LEU A 14 -2.96 10.15 8.03
CA LEU A 14 -2.76 8.84 7.41
C LEU A 14 -3.23 8.90 5.95
N LEU A 15 -2.36 8.47 5.03
CA LEU A 15 -2.68 8.25 3.63
C LEU A 15 -2.85 6.75 3.39
N GLU A 16 -4.08 6.31 3.13
CA GLU A 16 -4.36 4.93 2.73
C GLU A 16 -4.25 4.76 1.21
N MET A 17 -3.51 3.75 0.77
CA MET A 17 -3.32 3.40 -0.63
C MET A 17 -3.67 1.93 -0.90
N ILE A 18 -4.55 1.71 -1.87
CA ILE A 18 -4.98 0.37 -2.28
C ILE A 18 -4.23 -0.02 -3.55
N GLU A 19 -3.69 -1.24 -3.57
CA GLU A 19 -2.94 -1.84 -4.68
C GLU A 19 -1.74 -1.00 -5.15
N ILE A 20 -0.98 -0.46 -4.19
CA ILE A 20 0.13 0.45 -4.48
C ILE A 20 1.16 -0.13 -5.45
N LEU A 21 1.41 -1.44 -5.43
CA LEU A 21 2.41 -2.08 -6.29
C LEU A 21 2.01 -2.16 -7.77
N LYS A 22 0.76 -1.83 -8.12
CA LYS A 22 0.29 -1.78 -9.51
C LYS A 22 0.47 -0.41 -10.17
N VAL A 23 0.82 0.61 -9.39
CA VAL A 23 1.03 1.96 -9.92
C VAL A 23 2.30 2.02 -10.77
N LYS A 24 2.42 3.06 -11.58
CA LYS A 24 3.62 3.28 -12.38
C LYS A 24 4.85 3.45 -11.48
N ARG A 25 6.01 2.94 -11.91
CA ARG A 25 7.26 2.97 -11.11
C ARG A 25 7.67 4.39 -10.71
N GLU A 26 7.44 5.38 -11.56
CA GLU A 26 7.74 6.79 -11.26
C GLU A 26 6.96 7.30 -10.04
N PHE A 27 5.77 6.75 -9.80
CA PHE A 27 4.97 7.08 -8.62
C PHE A 27 5.56 6.46 -7.35
N LEU A 28 6.08 5.23 -7.43
CA LEU A 28 6.76 4.59 -6.30
C LEU A 28 8.03 5.35 -5.90
N TYR A 29 8.84 5.77 -6.88
CA TYR A 29 10.03 6.60 -6.62
C TYR A 29 9.66 7.93 -5.95
N LEU A 30 8.52 8.53 -6.30
CA LEU A 30 8.07 9.74 -5.63
C LEU A 30 7.67 9.50 -4.17
N LEU A 31 7.11 8.34 -3.84
CA LEU A 31 6.88 7.94 -2.44
C LEU A 31 8.19 7.70 -1.68
N LEU A 32 9.21 7.17 -2.36
CA LEU A 32 10.54 7.04 -1.76
C LEU A 32 11.10 8.40 -1.37
N THR A 33 11.03 9.38 -2.28
CA THR A 33 11.44 10.76 -1.98
C THR A 33 10.58 11.39 -0.88
N LEU A 34 9.26 11.17 -0.87
CA LEU A 34 8.38 11.65 0.21
C LEU A 34 8.79 11.08 1.58
N THR A 35 9.03 9.77 1.67
CA THR A 35 9.41 9.10 2.92
C THR A 35 10.83 9.44 3.38
N GLN A 36 11.71 9.84 2.45
CA GLN A 36 13.09 10.24 2.74
C GLN A 36 13.23 11.72 3.10
N GLU A 37 12.71 12.60 2.24
CA GLU A 37 12.94 14.04 2.31
C GLU A 37 11.82 14.80 3.01
N LYS A 38 10.67 14.15 3.26
CA LYS A 38 9.42 14.79 3.72
C LYS A 38 8.97 15.94 2.82
N ASN A 39 9.45 15.98 1.60
CA ASN A 39 9.17 17.02 0.64
C ASN A 39 8.77 16.39 -0.69
N VAL A 40 7.73 16.93 -1.31
CA VAL A 40 7.29 16.48 -2.63
C VAL A 40 7.23 17.65 -3.59
N LYS A 41 7.80 17.42 -4.78
CA LYS A 41 7.67 18.31 -5.91
C LYS A 41 6.46 17.91 -6.75
N VAL A 42 5.37 18.65 -6.61
CA VAL A 42 4.19 18.49 -7.47
C VAL A 42 4.33 19.42 -8.67
N SER A 43 4.04 18.93 -9.87
CA SER A 43 4.05 19.77 -11.08
C SER A 43 3.11 20.98 -10.86
N ARG A 44 3.64 22.19 -11.11
CA ARG A 44 3.02 23.52 -10.91
C ARG A 44 3.00 24.09 -9.48
N PHE A 45 3.57 23.41 -8.47
CA PHE A 45 3.66 23.95 -7.11
C PHE A 45 5.11 23.97 -6.59
N PRO A 46 5.47 24.90 -5.70
CA PRO A 46 6.74 24.83 -4.97
C PRO A 46 6.83 23.53 -4.14
N LEU A 47 8.03 23.18 -3.68
CA LEU A 47 8.24 22.04 -2.78
C LEU A 47 7.29 22.14 -1.59
N ILE A 48 6.47 21.10 -1.41
CA ILE A 48 5.50 21.02 -0.32
C ILE A 48 6.08 20.09 0.74
N HIS A 49 6.19 20.59 1.97
CA HIS A 49 6.54 19.76 3.11
C HIS A 49 5.32 18.92 3.52
N LEU A 50 5.50 17.60 3.55
CA LEU A 50 4.49 16.62 3.88
C LEU A 50 5.03 15.69 4.97
N ASP A 51 4.33 15.66 6.09
CA ASP A 51 4.60 14.74 7.19
C ASP A 51 3.35 13.89 7.38
N GLU A 52 3.34 12.70 6.81
CA GLU A 52 2.20 11.79 6.84
C GLU A 52 2.68 10.34 6.98
N THR A 53 1.80 9.48 7.48
CA THR A 53 2.03 8.03 7.47
C THR A 53 1.34 7.44 6.25
N VAL A 54 2.08 6.70 5.43
CA VAL A 54 1.49 5.98 4.29
C VAL A 54 1.20 4.55 4.69
N LEU A 55 -0.07 4.16 4.64
CA LEU A 55 -0.52 2.78 4.82
C LEU A 55 -0.93 2.23 3.46
N ALA A 56 -0.35 1.11 3.05
CA ALA A 56 -0.65 0.51 1.77
C ALA A 56 -1.03 -0.96 1.87
N HIS A 57 -2.04 -1.35 1.10
CA HIS A 57 -2.50 -2.73 0.97
C HIS A 57 -2.22 -3.24 -0.44
N THR A 58 -1.71 -4.47 -0.54
CA THR A 58 -1.43 -5.13 -1.82
C THR A 58 -1.67 -6.63 -1.72
N ASN A 59 -1.86 -7.27 -2.86
CA ASN A 59 -1.94 -8.72 -2.96
C ASN A 59 -0.54 -9.33 -2.79
N LEU A 60 -0.47 -10.50 -2.15
CA LEU A 60 0.74 -11.31 -2.02
C LEU A 60 1.37 -11.67 -3.37
N ALA A 61 0.56 -11.93 -4.41
CA ALA A 61 1.07 -12.22 -5.75
C ALA A 61 1.86 -11.03 -6.34
N GLU A 62 1.36 -9.80 -6.14
CA GLU A 62 2.06 -8.58 -6.58
C GLU A 62 3.31 -8.34 -5.74
N PHE A 63 3.22 -8.56 -4.43
CA PHE A 63 4.35 -8.42 -3.54
C PHE A 63 5.50 -9.37 -3.93
N HIS A 64 5.20 -10.62 -4.30
CA HIS A 64 6.22 -11.54 -4.79
C HIS A 64 6.84 -11.10 -6.11
N ARG A 65 6.07 -10.55 -7.05
CA ARG A 65 6.62 -9.97 -8.29
C ARG A 65 7.53 -8.79 -7.98
N PHE A 66 7.09 -7.91 -7.09
CA PHE A 66 7.84 -6.73 -6.67
C PHE A 66 9.19 -7.08 -6.03
N LEU A 67 9.25 -8.15 -5.22
CA LEU A 67 10.47 -8.66 -4.60
C LEU A 67 11.50 -9.22 -5.60
N GLN A 68 11.09 -9.64 -6.79
CA GLN A 68 12.02 -10.20 -7.80
C GLN A 68 12.86 -9.12 -8.50
N GLU A 69 12.40 -7.87 -8.46
CA GLU A 69 13.08 -6.75 -9.12
C GLU A 69 14.05 -6.06 -8.15
N LYS A 70 15.36 -6.12 -8.45
CA LYS A 70 16.39 -5.49 -7.61
C LYS A 70 16.26 -3.96 -7.50
N GLU A 71 15.68 -3.32 -8.52
CA GLU A 71 15.42 -1.87 -8.53
C GLU A 71 14.50 -1.44 -7.38
N ASN A 72 13.68 -2.36 -6.86
CA ASN A 72 12.72 -2.09 -5.78
C ASN A 72 13.32 -2.24 -4.38
N GLU A 73 14.58 -2.64 -4.24
CA GLU A 73 15.25 -2.84 -2.95
C GLU A 73 15.25 -1.58 -2.08
N ALA A 74 15.45 -0.41 -2.70
CA ALA A 74 15.42 0.87 -1.99
C ALA A 74 14.04 1.22 -1.42
N LEU A 75 12.96 0.77 -2.07
CA LEU A 75 11.59 0.95 -1.58
C LEU A 75 11.32 -0.03 -0.43
N LEU A 76 11.76 -1.28 -0.56
CA LEU A 76 11.61 -2.30 0.49
C LEU A 76 12.27 -1.88 1.80
N ASP A 77 13.46 -1.27 1.74
CA ASP A 77 14.17 -0.76 2.91
C ASP A 77 13.38 0.32 3.68
N ARG A 78 12.47 1.02 3.00
CA ARG A 78 11.62 2.07 3.59
C ARG A 78 10.22 1.59 3.96
N MET A 79 9.92 0.29 3.81
CA MET A 79 8.61 -0.27 4.10
C MET A 79 8.64 -1.20 5.31
N VAL A 80 7.67 -1.06 6.21
CA VAL A 80 7.39 -2.06 7.24
C VAL A 80 6.31 -3.01 6.71
N ILE A 81 6.67 -4.27 6.49
CA ILE A 81 5.77 -5.28 5.91
C ILE A 81 5.01 -6.00 7.02
N ILE A 82 3.69 -5.90 7.00
CA ILE A 82 2.79 -6.63 7.89
C ILE A 82 2.08 -7.72 7.08
N LYS A 83 2.38 -8.99 7.37
CA LYS A 83 1.68 -10.12 6.76
C LYS A 83 0.40 -10.39 7.54
N VAL A 84 -0.74 -10.11 6.93
CA VAL A 84 -2.06 -10.45 7.49
C VAL A 84 -2.42 -11.86 7.00
N PRO A 85 -2.47 -12.88 7.87
CA PRO A 85 -2.88 -14.21 7.47
C PRO A 85 -4.36 -14.21 7.08
N TYR A 86 -4.75 -15.10 6.17
CA TYR A 86 -6.16 -15.33 5.91
C TYR A 86 -6.85 -15.77 7.21
N ALA A 87 -7.85 -15.01 7.65
CA ALA A 87 -8.65 -15.33 8.84
C ALA A 87 -9.57 -16.56 8.64
N LEU A 88 -9.54 -17.15 7.44
CA LEU A 88 -10.38 -18.27 7.05
C LEU A 88 -9.77 -19.59 7.54
N SER A 89 -10.36 -20.16 8.59
CA SER A 89 -10.08 -21.54 8.98
C SER A 89 -10.94 -22.47 8.14
N TYR A 90 -10.31 -23.34 7.34
CA TYR A 90 -11.03 -24.31 6.50
C TYR A 90 -12.03 -25.15 7.31
N ARG A 91 -11.75 -25.40 8.60
CA ARG A 91 -12.63 -26.14 9.49
C ARG A 91 -13.90 -25.36 9.84
N GLU A 92 -13.75 -24.07 10.11
CA GLU A 92 -14.89 -23.20 10.41
C GLU A 92 -15.73 -22.95 9.15
N GLU A 93 -15.08 -22.78 8.00
CA GLU A 93 -15.77 -22.63 6.73
C GLU A 93 -16.53 -23.91 6.32
N ALA A 94 -15.91 -25.08 6.49
CA ALA A 94 -16.56 -26.36 6.25
C ALA A 94 -17.82 -26.55 7.12
N ARG A 95 -17.79 -26.12 8.39
CA ARG A 95 -18.98 -26.16 9.28
C ARG A 95 -20.12 -25.28 8.78
N ILE A 96 -19.80 -24.11 8.21
CA ILE A 96 -20.81 -23.22 7.61
C ILE A 96 -21.46 -23.90 6.41
N TYR A 97 -20.65 -24.46 5.49
CA TYR A 97 -21.17 -25.19 4.34
C TYR A 97 -22.01 -26.41 4.76
N GLN A 98 -21.57 -27.15 5.76
CA GLN A 98 -22.30 -28.34 6.24
C GLN A 98 -23.67 -27.98 6.82
N LYS A 99 -23.77 -26.86 7.56
CA LYS A 99 -25.06 -26.32 8.04
C LYS A 99 -25.98 -25.91 6.89
N LEU A 100 -25.44 -25.23 5.87
CA LEU A 100 -26.20 -24.78 4.70
C LEU A 100 -26.76 -25.96 3.88
N VAL A 101 -25.96 -27.02 3.70
CA VAL A 101 -26.38 -28.22 2.95
C VAL A 101 -27.36 -29.08 3.76
N SER A 102 -27.25 -29.13 5.08
CA SER A 102 -28.19 -29.90 5.93
C SER A 102 -29.55 -29.22 6.12
N GLY A 103 -29.66 -27.93 5.82
CA GLY A 103 -30.90 -27.15 5.92
C GLY A 103 -31.65 -27.01 4.59
N ALA A 104 -31.12 -27.60 3.51
CA ALA A 104 -31.80 -27.78 2.22
C ALA A 104 -32.38 -29.19 2.13
#